data_AF-A0A3D8PF76-F1
#
_entry.id   AF-A0A3D8PF76-F1
#
_cell.length_a   1.000
_cell.length_b   1.000
_cell.length_c   1.000
_cell.angle_alpha   90.00
_cell.angle_beta   90.00
_cell.angle_gamma   90.00
#
_symmetry.space_group_name_H-M   'P 1'
#
loop_
_entity.id
_entity.type
_entity.pdbx_description
1 polymer ?
#
loop_
_entity_poly.entity_id
_entity_poly.type
_entity_poly.pdbx_seq_one_letter_code
_entity_poly.pdbx_strand_id
1 'polypeptide(L)'
;MDLSEFDDLLGHSDSGPVEGRPVWPAALALDHPEVPASGQHSKPQTIHESDLAALLGITRQAVGEKVRSGILKRTGRAVYAYPEAVRDYCAHLREHAGRAGRPSATGDSLELKAEKLRLTRAQADKEETRVARERGELVPADAVTREWAGILRDLRSALLAVPSRCGAGLPHLTSTDIATLDREIRLALERVAHGN
;
A
#
# COMPACT_ATOMS: atom_id res chain seq x y z
N MET A 1 -11.14 3.88 -19.35
CA MET A 1 -10.81 5.20 -18.78
C MET A 1 -9.35 5.41 -19.10
N ASP A 2 -9.13 6.20 -20.13
CA ASP A 2 -7.93 6.24 -20.96
C ASP A 2 -6.96 7.31 -20.44
N LEU A 3 -5.66 7.00 -20.47
CA LEU A 3 -4.56 7.86 -19.98
C LEU A 3 -4.16 8.95 -20.99
N SER A 4 -4.89 9.07 -22.10
CA SER A 4 -4.73 10.08 -23.14
C SER A 4 -5.37 11.44 -22.78
N GLU A 5 -6.16 11.53 -21.71
CA GLU A 5 -6.86 12.77 -21.32
C GLU A 5 -6.08 13.62 -20.28
N PHE A 6 -4.96 13.11 -19.75
CA PHE A 6 -4.18 13.81 -18.72
C PHE A 6 -2.93 14.53 -19.26
N ASP A 7 -2.56 14.29 -20.52
CA ASP A 7 -1.37 14.84 -21.18
C ASP A 7 -1.62 16.23 -21.81
N ASP A 8 -2.88 16.65 -21.93
CA ASP A 8 -3.29 17.95 -22.49
C ASP A 8 -3.27 19.12 -21.49
N LEU A 9 -3.05 18.87 -20.18
CA LEU A 9 -3.16 19.91 -19.15
C LEU A 9 -1.83 20.53 -18.70
N LEU A 10 -0.69 19.94 -19.07
CA LEU A 10 0.63 20.48 -18.74
C LEU A 10 1.52 20.42 -19.99
N GLY A 11 1.18 21.29 -20.94
CA GLY A 11 1.97 21.58 -22.12
C GLY A 11 3.47 21.59 -21.80
N HIS A 12 4.17 20.69 -22.46
CA HIS A 12 5.60 20.52 -22.42
C HIS A 12 6.28 21.86 -22.72
N SER A 13 6.86 22.50 -21.70
CA SER A 13 7.76 23.65 -21.92
C SER A 13 9.12 23.12 -22.37
N ASP A 14 9.15 22.61 -23.60
CA ASP A 14 10.38 22.41 -24.35
C ASP A 14 11.03 23.79 -24.54
N SER A 15 12.17 24.00 -23.90
CA SER A 15 12.89 25.27 -23.90
C SER A 15 13.71 25.39 -25.18
N GLY A 16 13.02 25.56 -26.31
CA GLY A 16 13.61 26.03 -27.56
C GLY A 16 14.11 27.49 -27.41
N PRO A 17 15.03 27.94 -28.28
CA PRO A 17 15.65 29.26 -28.16
C PRO A 17 14.58 30.35 -28.33
N VAL A 18 14.42 31.19 -27.30
CA VAL A 18 13.44 32.28 -27.28
C VAL A 18 13.92 33.42 -28.19
N GLU A 19 13.61 33.30 -29.47
CA GLU A 19 13.82 34.36 -30.46
C GLU A 19 12.69 35.39 -30.31
N GLY A 20 13.03 36.57 -29.79
CA GLY A 20 12.10 37.69 -29.64
C GLY A 20 12.15 38.35 -28.26
N ARG A 21 13.23 39.07 -27.94
CA ARG A 21 13.21 40.02 -26.82
C ARG A 21 12.33 41.22 -27.23
N PRO A 22 11.36 41.66 -26.41
CA PRO A 22 10.57 42.83 -26.73
C PRO A 22 11.47 44.07 -26.78
N VAL A 23 11.41 44.79 -27.91
CA VAL A 23 12.11 46.06 -28.10
C VAL A 23 11.27 47.14 -27.41
N TRP A 24 11.75 47.66 -26.29
CA TRP A 24 11.09 48.77 -25.62
C TRP A 24 11.23 50.03 -26.48
N PRO A 25 10.15 50.76 -26.78
CA PRO A 25 10.23 51.96 -27.62
C PRO A 25 11.00 53.07 -26.89
N ALA A 26 11.93 53.70 -27.61
CA ALA A 26 12.93 54.63 -27.09
C ALA A 26 12.40 56.02 -26.66
N ALA A 27 11.12 56.18 -26.31
CA ALA A 27 10.53 57.50 -26.11
C ALA A 27 9.36 57.57 -25.11
N LEU A 28 9.49 56.94 -23.94
CA LEU A 28 8.67 57.30 -22.79
C LEU A 28 9.59 57.76 -21.64
N ALA A 29 9.96 59.03 -21.68
CA ALA A 29 10.49 59.74 -20.53
C ALA A 29 9.35 59.91 -19.51
N LEU A 30 9.03 58.83 -18.80
CA LEU A 30 8.34 58.95 -17.53
C LEU A 30 9.36 59.47 -16.53
N ASP A 31 9.05 60.60 -15.92
CA ASP A 31 9.70 61.06 -14.71
C ASP A 31 9.58 59.94 -13.67
N HIS A 32 10.62 59.11 -13.59
CA HIS A 32 10.72 58.12 -12.53
C HIS A 32 11.00 58.92 -11.26
N PRO A 33 10.11 58.90 -10.24
CA PRO A 33 10.48 59.45 -8.95
C PRO A 33 11.80 58.77 -8.57
N GLU A 34 12.82 59.58 -8.34
CA GLU A 34 14.18 59.19 -8.01
C GLU A 34 14.11 58.00 -7.05
N VAL A 35 14.34 56.78 -7.55
CA VAL A 35 14.36 55.59 -6.70
C VAL A 35 15.57 55.83 -5.81
N PRO A 36 15.40 56.12 -4.50
CA PRO A 36 16.54 56.40 -3.66
C PRO A 36 17.46 55.20 -3.78
N ALA A 37 18.69 55.46 -4.20
CA ALA A 37 19.72 54.46 -4.46
C ALA A 37 19.61 53.37 -3.41
N SER A 38 19.28 52.14 -3.85
CA SER A 38 19.06 50.98 -2.99
C SER A 38 20.15 50.94 -1.94
N GLY A 39 19.81 51.41 -0.74
CA GLY A 39 20.76 51.48 0.36
C GLY A 39 21.27 50.07 0.55
N GLN A 40 22.59 49.92 0.62
CA GLN A 40 23.21 48.69 1.06
C GLN A 40 22.75 48.44 2.51
N HIS A 41 21.59 47.80 2.67
CA HIS A 41 21.13 47.33 3.97
C HIS A 41 22.06 46.19 4.32
N SER A 42 23.12 46.49 5.07
CA SER A 42 23.96 45.48 5.67
C SER A 42 23.03 44.57 6.48
N LYS A 43 22.95 43.29 6.08
CA LYS A 43 22.10 42.33 6.79
C LYS A 43 22.57 42.30 8.25
N PRO A 44 21.65 42.30 9.23
CA PRO A 44 22.03 42.24 10.63
C PRO A 44 22.92 41.01 10.86
N GLN A 45 24.06 41.22 11.52
CA GLN A 45 25.02 40.13 11.78
C GLN A 45 24.48 39.15 12.82
N THR A 46 23.60 39.63 13.70
CA THR A 46 22.99 38.84 14.77
C THR A 46 21.48 39.00 14.80
N ILE A 47 20.80 37.99 15.32
CA ILE A 47 19.35 37.96 15.46
C ILE A 47 18.97 37.35 16.81
N HIS A 48 17.94 37.88 17.45
CA HIS A 48 17.42 37.35 18.69
C HIS A 48 16.56 36.10 18.44
N GLU A 49 16.48 35.19 19.42
CA GLU A 49 15.78 33.90 19.31
C GLU A 49 14.32 34.04 18.87
N SER A 50 13.65 35.09 19.32
CA SER A 50 12.27 35.43 18.92
C SER A 50 12.11 35.65 17.43
N ASP A 51 13.05 36.41 16.87
CA ASP A 51 12.98 36.90 15.51
C ASP A 51 13.49 35.82 14.56
N LEU A 52 14.46 35.02 15.01
CA LEU A 52 14.88 33.80 14.32
C LEU A 52 13.75 32.77 14.24
N ALA A 53 13.02 32.55 15.34
CA ALA A 53 11.87 31.64 15.36
C ALA A 53 10.79 32.10 14.37
N ALA A 54 10.46 33.39 14.38
CA ALA A 54 9.51 33.99 13.45
C ALA A 54 9.97 33.88 11.99
N LEU A 55 11.24 34.17 11.72
CA LEU A 55 11.83 34.09 10.37
C LEU A 55 11.81 32.67 9.81
N LEU A 56 12.15 31.68 10.64
CA LEU A 56 12.19 30.27 10.23
C LEU A 56 10.81 29.61 10.22
N GLY A 57 9.76 30.30 10.71
CA GLY A 57 8.41 29.76 10.81
C GLY A 57 8.26 28.63 11.84
N ILE A 58 9.09 28.61 12.89
CA ILE A 58 9.08 27.58 13.94
C ILE A 58 8.90 28.18 15.33
N THR A 59 8.55 27.35 16.32
CA THR A 59 8.41 27.80 17.70
C THR A 59 9.78 28.05 18.35
N ARG A 60 9.85 28.92 19.37
CA ARG A 60 11.09 29.12 20.16
C ARG A 60 11.58 27.82 20.81
N GLN A 61 10.65 26.98 21.25
CA GLN A 61 10.97 25.64 21.78
C GLN A 61 11.70 24.79 20.73
N ALA A 62 11.24 24.82 19.47
CA ALA A 62 11.89 24.11 18.38
C ALA A 62 13.30 24.68 18.10
N VAL A 63 13.49 26.01 18.16
CA VAL A 63 14.83 26.62 18.08
C VAL A 63 15.74 26.07 19.20
N GLY A 64 15.26 26.03 20.44
CA GLY A 64 16.00 25.48 21.58
C GLY A 64 16.31 23.97 21.45
N GLU A 65 15.41 23.19 20.86
CA GLU A 65 15.67 21.79 20.52
C GLU A 65 16.76 21.64 19.46
N LYS A 66 16.72 22.48 18.41
CA LYS A 66 17.74 22.47 17.34
C LYS A 66 19.11 22.92 17.85
N VAL A 67 19.17 23.75 18.89
CA VAL A 67 20.43 24.02 19.59
C VAL A 67 20.91 22.79 20.37
N ARG A 68 20.03 22.12 21.12
CA ARG A 68 20.39 20.91 21.88
C ARG A 68 20.86 19.76 21.00
N SER A 69 20.28 19.62 19.81
CA SER A 69 20.70 18.64 18.81
C SER A 69 21.92 19.06 18.00
N GLY A 70 22.56 20.19 18.33
CA GLY A 70 23.79 20.67 17.69
C GLY A 70 23.62 21.28 16.29
N ILE A 71 22.38 21.52 15.84
CA ILE A 71 22.08 22.05 14.51
C ILE A 71 22.28 23.57 14.50
N LEU A 72 21.76 24.28 15.51
CA LEU A 72 21.91 25.73 15.62
C LEU A 72 22.96 26.09 16.67
N LYS A 73 23.84 27.02 16.34
CA LYS A 73 24.88 27.52 17.26
C LYS A 73 24.45 28.84 17.88
N ARG A 74 24.60 28.94 19.19
CA ARG A 74 24.26 30.15 19.96
C ARG A 74 25.51 31.01 20.11
N THR A 75 25.42 32.30 19.78
CA THR A 75 26.53 33.27 19.86
C THR A 75 26.50 34.06 21.18
N GLY A 76 25.32 34.16 21.82
CA GLY A 76 25.13 34.81 23.12
C GLY A 76 23.80 34.41 23.77
N ARG A 77 23.40 35.08 24.86
CA ARG A 77 22.11 34.78 25.52
C ARG A 77 20.95 35.10 24.57
N ALA A 78 20.28 34.06 24.06
CA ALA A 78 19.19 34.15 23.08
C ALA A 78 19.57 34.91 21.79
N VAL A 79 20.86 34.92 21.41
CA VAL A 79 21.36 35.60 20.21
C VAL A 79 22.12 34.62 19.32
N TYR A 80 21.90 34.74 18.01
CA TYR A 80 22.42 33.86 16.96
C TYR A 80 23.09 34.67 15.85
N ALA A 81 24.11 34.10 15.23
CA ALA A 81 24.67 34.62 13.98
C ALA A 81 23.65 34.42 12.85
N TYR A 82 23.05 35.51 12.38
CA TYR A 82 21.92 35.49 11.44
C TYR A 82 22.18 34.66 10.17
N PRO A 83 23.27 34.90 9.40
CA PRO A 83 23.51 34.16 8.17
C PRO A 83 23.90 32.68 8.41
N GLU A 84 24.50 32.36 9.54
CA GLU A 84 24.90 31.00 9.89
C GLU A 84 23.70 30.16 10.34
N ALA A 85 22.88 30.69 11.25
CA ALA A 85 21.71 30.00 11.76
C ALA A 85 20.72 29.60 10.64
N VAL A 86 20.50 30.49 9.66
CA VAL A 86 19.65 30.18 8.51
C VAL A 86 20.28 29.10 7.61
N ARG A 87 21.60 29.17 7.35
CA ARG A 87 22.28 28.15 6.54
C ARG A 87 22.25 26.78 7.21
N ASP A 88 22.54 26.72 8.50
CA ASP A 88 22.55 25.48 9.28
C ASP A 88 21.16 24.84 9.32
N TYR A 89 20.11 25.65 9.53
CA TYR A 89 18.74 25.17 9.49
C TYR A 89 18.33 24.66 8.10
N CYS A 90 18.63 25.41 7.04
CA CYS A 90 18.37 24.98 5.66
C CYS A 90 19.16 23.72 5.28
N ALA A 91 20.39 23.56 5.76
CA ALA A 91 21.18 22.35 5.56
C ALA A 91 20.53 21.15 6.25
N HIS A 92 20.07 21.32 7.49
CA HIS A 92 19.33 20.30 8.22
C HIS A 92 18.03 19.90 7.49
N LEU A 93 17.25 20.87 6.99
CA LEU A 93 16.03 20.56 6.24
C LEU A 93 16.32 19.78 4.96
N ARG A 94 17.39 20.13 4.23
CA ARG A 94 17.82 19.38 3.04
C ARG A 94 18.28 17.95 3.36
N GLU A 95 19.02 17.77 4.46
CA GLU A 95 19.45 16.46 4.91
C GLU A 95 18.27 15.60 5.37
N HIS A 96 17.34 16.19 6.13
CA HIS A 96 16.15 15.50 6.62
C HIS A 96 15.18 15.14 5.49
N ALA A 97 14.99 16.04 4.52
CA ALA A 97 14.25 15.76 3.29
C ALA A 97 14.98 14.73 2.41
N GLY A 98 16.32 14.71 2.41
CA GLY A 98 17.12 13.69 1.74
C GLY A 98 16.92 12.29 2.32
N ARG A 99 16.68 12.19 3.64
CA ARG A 99 16.40 10.93 4.34
C ARG A 99 14.93 10.48 4.26
N ALA A 100 13.98 11.42 4.21
CA ALA A 100 12.55 11.13 4.22
C ALA A 100 11.93 11.06 2.80
N GLY A 101 12.45 11.81 1.83
CA GLY A 101 11.83 12.05 0.53
C GLY A 101 12.57 11.47 -0.68
N ARG A 102 13.82 11.01 -0.52
CA ARG A 102 14.53 10.31 -1.61
C ARG A 102 14.47 8.80 -1.33
N PRO A 103 13.86 7.98 -2.20
CA PRO A 103 14.35 6.60 -2.30
C PRO A 103 15.85 6.77 -2.53
N SER A 104 16.69 6.22 -1.65
CA SER A 104 18.12 6.18 -1.91
C SER A 104 18.29 5.80 -3.38
N ALA A 105 19.02 6.60 -4.15
CA ALA A 105 19.33 6.25 -5.54
C ALA A 105 20.22 4.99 -5.64
N THR A 106 20.43 4.30 -4.51
CA THR A 106 20.87 2.92 -4.42
C THR A 106 19.67 1.98 -4.67
N GLY A 107 19.79 1.09 -5.65
CA GLY A 107 18.77 0.08 -6.00
C GLY A 107 18.17 -0.63 -4.78
N ASP A 108 18.97 -0.86 -3.74
CA ASP A 108 18.59 -1.42 -2.45
C ASP A 108 17.31 -0.80 -1.84
N SER A 109 17.08 0.52 -1.94
CA SER A 109 15.90 1.12 -1.31
C SER A 109 14.59 0.89 -2.08
N LEU A 110 14.69 0.73 -3.40
CA LEU A 110 13.56 0.39 -4.26
C LEU A 110 13.26 -1.11 -4.15
N GLU A 111 14.30 -1.94 -4.10
CA GLU A 111 14.19 -3.38 -3.87
C GLU A 111 13.58 -3.69 -2.49
N LEU A 112 14.04 -3.01 -1.44
CA LEU A 112 13.45 -3.14 -0.10
C LEU A 112 11.98 -2.70 -0.05
N LYS A 113 11.60 -1.66 -0.80
CA LYS A 113 10.19 -1.22 -0.90
C LYS A 113 9.35 -2.24 -1.68
N ALA A 114 9.88 -2.78 -2.78
CA ALA A 114 9.21 -3.80 -3.58
C ALA A 114 8.99 -5.08 -2.75
N GLU A 115 10.00 -5.51 -1.99
CA GLU A 115 9.90 -6.69 -1.13
C GLU A 115 8.91 -6.46 0.03
N LYS A 116 8.92 -5.28 0.65
CA LYS A 116 7.91 -4.92 1.66
C LYS A 116 6.49 -4.89 1.08
N LEU A 117 6.32 -4.39 -0.15
CA LEU A 117 5.03 -4.39 -0.82
C LEU A 117 4.57 -5.82 -1.10
N ARG A 118 5.47 -6.71 -1.54
CA ARG A 118 5.19 -8.15 -1.73
C ARG A 118 4.77 -8.82 -0.42
N LEU A 119 5.51 -8.58 0.66
CA LEU A 119 5.17 -9.09 1.99
C LEU A 119 3.80 -8.59 2.47
N THR A 120 3.53 -7.30 2.27
CA THR A 120 2.26 -6.68 2.67
C THR A 120 1.08 -7.26 1.89
N ARG A 121 1.25 -7.50 0.58
CA ARG A 121 0.25 -8.18 -0.26
C ARG A 121 0.00 -9.61 0.23
N ALA A 122 1.06 -10.40 0.44
CA ALA A 122 0.94 -11.75 0.95
C ALA A 122 0.26 -11.81 2.34
N GLN A 123 0.51 -10.80 3.18
CA GLN A 123 -0.15 -10.67 4.47
C GLN A 123 -1.63 -10.31 4.30
N ALA A 124 -1.99 -9.41 3.37
CA ALA A 124 -3.37 -9.09 3.06
C ALA A 124 -4.14 -10.32 2.56
N ASP A 125 -3.58 -11.08 1.61
CA ASP A 125 -4.20 -12.31 1.08
C ASP A 125 -4.46 -13.35 2.18
N LYS A 126 -3.51 -13.46 3.13
CA LYS A 126 -3.65 -14.36 4.29
C LYS A 126 -4.78 -13.91 5.22
N GLU A 127 -4.89 -12.61 5.48
CA GLU A 127 -5.95 -12.06 6.31
C GLU A 127 -7.33 -12.19 5.64
N GLU A 128 -7.43 -11.95 4.33
CA GLU A 128 -8.65 -12.17 3.54
C GLU A 128 -9.09 -13.64 3.60
N THR A 129 -8.16 -14.58 3.41
CA THR A 129 -8.44 -16.01 3.55
C THR A 129 -8.92 -16.36 4.96
N ARG A 130 -8.36 -15.73 6.00
CA ARG A 130 -8.80 -15.96 7.39
C ARG A 130 -10.21 -15.43 7.61
N VAL A 131 -10.50 -14.22 7.16
CA VAL A 131 -11.85 -13.61 7.26
C VAL A 131 -12.88 -14.45 6.51
N ALA A 132 -12.57 -14.94 5.31
CA ALA A 132 -13.46 -15.81 4.54
C ALA A 132 -13.75 -17.14 5.27
N ARG A 133 -12.75 -17.74 5.94
CA ARG A 133 -12.96 -18.92 6.80
C ARG A 133 -13.85 -18.61 8.00
N GLU A 134 -13.61 -17.50 8.70
CA GLU A 134 -14.38 -17.08 9.88
C GLU A 134 -15.84 -16.77 9.52
N ARG A 135 -16.10 -16.25 8.32
CA ARG A 135 -17.45 -16.05 7.77
C ARG A 135 -18.13 -17.34 7.31
N GLY A 136 -17.41 -18.45 7.26
CA GLY A 136 -17.93 -19.73 6.76
C GLY A 136 -18.01 -19.83 5.24
N GLU A 137 -17.35 -18.94 4.50
CA GLU A 137 -17.31 -18.96 3.02
C GLU A 137 -16.35 -20.04 2.49
N LEU A 138 -15.41 -20.50 3.32
CA LEU A 138 -14.44 -21.54 3.00
C LEU A 138 -14.60 -22.74 3.93
N VAL A 139 -14.79 -23.93 3.36
CA VAL A 139 -14.88 -25.18 4.11
C VAL A 139 -13.63 -26.03 3.88
N PRO A 140 -13.03 -26.65 4.91
CA PRO A 140 -11.88 -27.53 4.73
C PRO A 140 -12.23 -28.75 3.86
N ALA A 141 -11.58 -28.87 2.70
CA ALA A 141 -11.83 -29.96 1.75
C ALA A 141 -11.68 -31.35 2.38
N ASP A 142 -10.69 -31.54 3.26
CA ASP A 142 -10.48 -32.82 3.95
C ASP A 142 -11.63 -33.17 4.91
N ALA A 143 -12.23 -32.16 5.55
CA ALA A 143 -13.37 -32.38 6.44
C ALA A 143 -14.60 -32.79 5.63
N VAL A 144 -14.90 -32.05 4.55
CA VAL A 144 -15.99 -32.38 3.62
C VAL A 144 -15.80 -33.78 3.06
N THR A 145 -14.60 -34.11 2.59
CA THR A 145 -14.28 -35.43 2.02
C THR A 145 -14.49 -36.55 3.02
N ARG A 146 -14.03 -36.39 4.27
CA ARG A 146 -14.23 -37.39 5.34
C ARG A 146 -15.71 -37.61 5.66
N GLU A 147 -16.46 -36.53 5.80
CA GLU A 147 -17.91 -36.59 6.08
C GLU A 147 -18.65 -37.29 4.94
N TRP A 148 -18.42 -36.87 3.69
CA TRP A 148 -19.02 -37.53 2.53
C TRP A 148 -18.60 -38.98 2.39
N ALA A 149 -17.34 -39.33 2.65
CA ALA A 149 -16.88 -40.72 2.67
C ALA A 149 -17.54 -41.55 3.78
N GLY A 150 -17.92 -40.93 4.90
CA GLY A 150 -18.75 -41.54 5.94
C GLY A 150 -20.16 -41.83 5.43
N ILE A 151 -20.85 -40.78 4.97
CA ILE A 151 -22.22 -40.87 4.43
C ILE A 151 -22.32 -41.93 3.32
N LEU A 152 -21.36 -41.96 2.39
CA LEU A 152 -21.35 -42.92 1.29
C LEU A 152 -21.10 -44.37 1.75
N ARG A 153 -20.30 -44.58 2.81
CA ARG A 153 -20.12 -45.91 3.41
C ARG A 153 -21.39 -46.41 4.09
N ASP A 154 -22.08 -45.52 4.80
CA ASP A 154 -23.33 -45.85 5.47
C ASP A 154 -24.43 -46.15 4.45
N LEU A 155 -24.53 -45.32 3.40
CA LEU A 155 -25.42 -45.56 2.27
C LEU A 155 -25.15 -46.91 1.61
N ARG A 156 -23.88 -47.23 1.31
CA ARG A 156 -23.52 -48.54 0.74
C ARG A 156 -23.96 -49.69 1.63
N SER A 157 -23.70 -49.59 2.93
CA SER A 157 -24.10 -50.61 3.91
C SER A 157 -25.62 -50.78 3.97
N ALA A 158 -26.36 -49.67 3.98
CA ALA A 158 -27.82 -49.66 4.02
C ALA A 158 -28.43 -50.32 2.77
N LEU A 159 -27.87 -50.04 1.59
CA LEU A 159 -28.27 -50.64 0.30
C LEU A 159 -27.96 -52.13 0.24
N LEU A 160 -26.76 -52.56 0.65
CA LEU A 160 -26.38 -53.97 0.67
C LEU A 160 -27.19 -54.79 1.68
N ALA A 161 -27.81 -54.15 2.68
CA ALA A 161 -28.72 -54.81 3.60
C ALA A 161 -30.16 -54.95 3.07
N VAL A 162 -30.53 -54.28 1.97
CA VAL A 162 -31.89 -54.33 1.39
C VAL A 162 -32.33 -55.77 1.05
N PRO A 163 -31.54 -56.61 0.34
CA PRO A 163 -32.00 -57.94 -0.06
C PRO A 163 -32.37 -58.82 1.14
N SER A 164 -31.56 -58.78 2.20
CA SER A 164 -31.82 -59.51 3.44
C SER A 164 -33.12 -59.06 4.13
N ARG A 165 -33.35 -57.74 4.22
CA ARG A 165 -34.61 -57.20 4.78
C ARG A 165 -35.83 -57.57 3.95
N CYS A 166 -35.72 -57.55 2.62
CA CYS A 166 -36.79 -57.99 1.73
C CYS A 166 -37.10 -59.48 1.92
N GLY A 167 -36.08 -60.33 2.02
CA GLY A 167 -36.25 -61.76 2.28
C GLY A 167 -36.92 -62.04 3.63
N ALA A 168 -36.59 -61.26 4.67
CA ALA A 168 -37.21 -61.39 5.98
C ALA A 168 -38.66 -60.86 6.03
N GLY A 169 -38.95 -59.77 5.30
CA GLY A 169 -40.24 -59.07 5.35
C GLY A 169 -41.28 -59.56 4.35
N LEU A 170 -40.87 -60.24 3.29
CA LEU A 170 -41.74 -60.65 2.17
C LEU A 170 -41.66 -62.17 1.97
N PRO A 171 -42.46 -62.97 2.69
CA PRO A 171 -42.35 -64.44 2.70
C PRO A 171 -42.70 -65.11 1.38
N HIS A 172 -43.27 -64.39 0.41
CA HIS A 172 -43.57 -64.88 -0.93
C HIS A 172 -42.37 -64.75 -1.89
N LEU A 173 -41.31 -64.03 -1.52
CA LEU A 173 -40.11 -63.94 -2.33
C LEU A 173 -39.31 -65.23 -2.25
N THR A 174 -38.88 -65.72 -3.40
CA THR A 174 -38.01 -66.89 -3.50
C THR A 174 -36.55 -66.51 -3.27
N SER A 175 -35.69 -67.50 -2.98
CA SER A 175 -34.24 -67.29 -2.89
C SER A 175 -33.66 -66.72 -4.19
N THR A 176 -34.22 -67.09 -5.34
CA THR A 176 -33.84 -66.55 -6.65
C THR A 176 -34.16 -65.06 -6.78
N ASP A 177 -35.31 -64.61 -6.29
CA ASP A 177 -35.70 -63.19 -6.32
C ASP A 177 -34.75 -62.34 -5.46
N ILE A 178 -34.42 -62.83 -4.26
CA ILE A 178 -33.47 -62.15 -3.36
C ILE A 178 -32.06 -62.10 -3.97
N ALA A 179 -31.61 -63.18 -4.61
CA ALA A 179 -30.31 -63.22 -5.29
C ALA A 179 -30.27 -62.26 -6.50
N THR A 180 -31.39 -62.07 -7.19
CA THR A 180 -31.51 -61.13 -8.30
C THR A 180 -31.42 -59.69 -7.79
N LEU A 181 -32.12 -59.37 -6.70
CA LEU A 181 -32.05 -58.05 -6.05
C LEU A 181 -30.63 -57.72 -5.55
N ASP A 182 -29.94 -58.65 -4.89
CA ASP A 182 -28.55 -58.44 -4.43
C ASP A 182 -27.61 -58.15 -5.61
N ARG A 183 -27.74 -58.90 -6.70
CA ARG A 183 -26.94 -58.69 -7.91
C ARG A 183 -27.19 -57.32 -8.53
N GLU A 184 -28.45 -56.94 -8.72
CA GLU A 184 -28.80 -55.63 -9.31
C GLU A 184 -28.31 -54.45 -8.46
N ILE A 185 -28.43 -54.54 -7.13
CA ILE A 185 -27.91 -53.50 -6.22
C ILE A 185 -26.38 -53.38 -6.35
N ARG A 186 -25.66 -54.50 -6.42
CA ARG A 186 -24.20 -54.48 -6.61
C ARG A 186 -23.81 -53.90 -7.96
N LEU A 187 -24.49 -54.30 -9.03
CA LEU A 187 -24.28 -53.76 -10.37
C LEU A 187 -24.56 -52.25 -10.43
N ALA A 188 -25.58 -51.77 -9.73
CA ALA A 188 -25.86 -50.34 -9.62
C ALA A 188 -24.75 -49.60 -8.87
N LEU A 189 -24.27 -50.16 -7.74
CA LEU A 189 -23.17 -49.58 -6.96
C LEU A 189 -21.85 -49.56 -7.75
N GLU A 190 -21.55 -50.59 -8.54
CA GLU A 190 -20.37 -50.64 -9.42
C GLU A 190 -20.45 -49.60 -10.53
N ARG A 191 -21.60 -49.47 -11.20
CA ARG A 191 -21.82 -48.42 -12.22
C ARG A 191 -21.58 -47.03 -11.67
N VAL A 192 -22.10 -46.72 -10.48
CA VAL A 192 -21.88 -45.42 -9.82
C VAL A 192 -20.40 -45.22 -9.44
N ALA A 193 -19.71 -46.28 -9.04
CA ALA A 193 -18.29 -46.20 -8.66
C ALA A 193 -17.36 -45.91 -9.85
N HIS A 194 -17.71 -46.39 -11.05
CA HIS A 194 -16.89 -46.18 -12.25
C HIS A 194 -17.12 -44.84 -12.95
N GLY A 195 -18.04 -44.01 -12.44
CA GLY A 195 -18.54 -42.84 -13.17
C GLY A 195 -19.40 -43.31 -14.34
N ASN A 196 -20.59 -42.73 -14.47
CA ASN A 196 -21.58 -43.15 -15.46
C ASN A 196 -21.04 -43.19 -16.89
#